data_AF-A0A9Q0LY94-F1
#
_entry.id   AF-A0A9Q0LY94-F1
#
_cell.length_a   1.000
_cell.length_b   1.000
_cell.length_c   1.000
_cell.angle_alpha   90.00
_cell.angle_beta   90.00
_cell.angle_gamma   90.00
#
_symmetry.space_group_name_H-M   'P 1'
#
loop_
_entity.id
_entity.type
_entity.pdbx_description
1 polymer ?
#
loop_
_entity_poly.entity_id
_entity_poly.type
_entity_poly.pdbx_seq_one_letter_code
_entity_poly.pdbx_strand_id
1 'polypeptide(L)'
;MKLSIIQSSFTILVLFNIVFANGRQMIPDEIVGDEMIEMINRMNTTWKAGRNFDDNINYNGLLGLKMLPKSMIELPLMVHDNIDIESIPESFDSRKKWSKCRSISKISDQGGCGSCWAISSVDVISDRICIASNGTDQVSISVEDLMTCCKNGLSKGCHGGFMEEAFYYYVNHGLVSGGAYNSNEGCQPYQIPPCEHHTNGTRPPCPVDVVPTPPCLQQCRDGYNVSYENDKHYGSKAYYLPNNVEQIQIEIMKNGPVTAAFKVYNDFLHYKSGIYQHVSKVDEGGHAIRILGWGVDNGTPYWLCANSWNTDWADMGGYFKILRGSNECQIESSVVAGLPKL
;
A
#
# COMPACT_ATOMS: atom_id res chain seq x y z
N MET A 1 21.80 -52.84 -36.58
CA MET A 1 20.58 -53.01 -35.75
C MET A 1 20.97 -52.64 -34.33
N LYS A 2 20.63 -51.42 -33.88
CA LYS A 2 20.98 -50.89 -32.55
C LYS A 2 19.96 -51.41 -31.54
N LEU A 3 20.43 -52.09 -30.49
CA LEU A 3 19.58 -52.47 -29.35
C LEU A 3 19.36 -51.26 -28.44
N SER A 4 18.11 -51.06 -28.04
CA SER A 4 17.63 -49.96 -27.21
C SER A 4 18.10 -50.07 -25.75
N ILE A 5 18.63 -48.97 -25.22
CA ILE A 5 18.76 -48.76 -23.78
C ILE A 5 17.43 -48.19 -23.29
N ILE A 6 16.75 -48.92 -22.42
CA ILE A 6 15.55 -48.45 -21.72
C ILE A 6 16.03 -47.51 -20.61
N GLN A 7 15.83 -46.21 -20.79
CA GLN A 7 15.95 -45.22 -19.71
C GLN A 7 14.68 -45.33 -18.84
N SER A 8 14.84 -45.89 -17.65
CA SER A 8 13.83 -45.82 -16.60
C SER A 8 13.83 -44.39 -16.04
N SER A 9 12.78 -43.63 -16.33
CA SER A 9 12.52 -42.33 -15.70
C SER A 9 12.16 -42.55 -14.24
N PHE A 10 13.09 -42.25 -13.33
CA PHE A 10 12.78 -42.09 -11.91
C PHE A 10 12.05 -40.76 -11.73
N THR A 11 10.72 -40.80 -11.59
CA THR A 11 9.96 -39.68 -11.03
C THR A 11 10.28 -39.60 -9.55
N ILE A 12 11.17 -38.69 -9.15
CA ILE A 12 11.38 -38.35 -7.74
C ILE A 12 10.10 -37.62 -7.29
N LEU A 13 9.22 -38.33 -6.59
CA LEU A 13 8.18 -37.69 -5.80
C LEU A 13 8.87 -37.01 -4.61
N VAL A 14 9.17 -35.71 -4.73
CA VAL A 14 9.54 -34.90 -3.57
C VAL A 14 8.28 -34.76 -2.73
N LEU A 15 8.16 -35.57 -1.68
CA LEU A 15 7.15 -35.42 -0.64
C LEU A 15 7.55 -34.20 0.19
N PHE A 16 7.04 -33.02 -0.18
CA PHE A 16 7.15 -31.84 0.67
C PHE A 16 6.37 -32.09 1.97
N ASN A 17 7.06 -32.03 3.10
CA ASN A 17 6.44 -32.11 4.41
C ASN A 17 5.55 -30.88 4.60
N ILE A 18 4.23 -31.08 4.51
CA ILE A 18 3.24 -30.03 4.68
C ILE A 18 3.20 -29.61 6.15
N VAL A 19 3.37 -28.30 6.41
CA VAL A 19 3.22 -27.73 7.75
C VAL A 19 1.85 -27.08 7.87
N PHE A 20 1.03 -27.56 8.80
CA PHE A 20 -0.22 -26.92 9.16
C PHE A 20 0.01 -25.94 10.31
N ALA A 21 -0.24 -24.65 10.07
CA ALA A 21 -0.29 -23.64 11.11
C ALA A 21 -1.67 -22.97 11.08
N ASN A 22 -2.35 -22.91 12.22
CA ASN A 22 -3.71 -22.34 12.34
C ASN A 22 -4.74 -22.88 11.33
N GLY A 23 -4.59 -24.15 10.91
CA GLY A 23 -5.49 -24.79 9.93
C GLY A 23 -5.26 -24.41 8.47
N ARG A 24 -4.34 -23.46 8.16
CA ARG A 24 -3.92 -23.13 6.79
C ARG A 24 -2.68 -23.93 6.42
N GLN A 25 -2.65 -24.42 5.18
CA GLN A 25 -1.48 -25.05 4.61
C GLN A 25 -0.42 -23.98 4.32
N MET A 26 0.79 -24.17 4.85
CA MET A 26 1.91 -23.26 4.64
C MET A 26 2.95 -23.88 3.68
N ILE A 27 3.54 -23.03 2.85
CA ILE A 27 4.67 -23.34 1.97
C ILE A 27 5.95 -23.34 2.82
N PRO A 28 6.83 -24.35 2.69
CA PRO A 28 8.14 -24.37 3.33
C PRO A 28 9.03 -23.18 2.92
N ASP A 29 9.84 -22.69 3.84
CA ASP A 29 10.62 -21.45 3.67
C ASP A 29 11.68 -21.56 2.56
N GLU A 30 12.14 -22.77 2.24
CA GLU A 30 13.10 -23.05 1.17
C GLU A 30 12.53 -22.89 -0.25
N ILE A 31 11.20 -22.86 -0.40
CA ILE A 31 10.54 -22.78 -1.70
C ILE A 31 10.31 -21.32 -2.06
N VAL A 32 10.90 -20.87 -3.16
CA VAL A 32 10.89 -19.46 -3.60
C VAL A 32 10.69 -19.36 -5.11
N GLY A 33 10.43 -18.14 -5.61
CA GLY A 33 10.38 -17.85 -7.05
C GLY A 33 9.30 -18.66 -7.79
N ASP A 34 9.63 -19.20 -8.95
CA ASP A 34 8.66 -19.94 -9.79
C ASP A 34 8.08 -21.18 -9.10
N GLU A 35 8.86 -21.87 -8.27
CA GLU A 35 8.37 -23.04 -7.54
C GLU A 35 7.27 -22.64 -6.54
N MET A 36 7.47 -21.52 -5.84
CA MET A 36 6.44 -20.96 -4.96
C MET A 36 5.18 -20.58 -5.75
N ILE A 37 5.34 -19.92 -6.90
CA ILE A 37 4.21 -19.56 -7.78
C ILE A 37 3.40 -20.79 -8.17
N GLU A 38 4.08 -21.85 -8.62
CA GLU A 38 3.42 -23.11 -8.99
C GLU A 38 2.68 -23.74 -7.81
N MET A 39 3.29 -23.75 -6.63
CA MET A 39 2.67 -24.30 -5.42
C MET A 39 1.42 -23.53 -5.01
N ILE A 40 1.49 -22.20 -4.94
CA ILE A 40 0.33 -21.36 -4.62
C ILE A 40 -0.83 -21.66 -5.59
N ASN A 41 -0.52 -21.79 -6.89
CA ASN A 41 -1.54 -22.01 -7.91
C ASN A 41 -2.13 -23.44 -7.91
N ARG A 42 -1.40 -24.43 -7.38
CA ARG A 42 -1.89 -25.80 -7.13
C ARG A 42 -2.68 -25.91 -5.83
N MET A 43 -2.39 -25.05 -4.85
CA MET A 43 -3.16 -24.96 -3.62
C MET A 43 -4.56 -24.38 -3.90
N ASN A 44 -5.55 -24.81 -3.11
CA ASN A 44 -6.90 -24.28 -3.19
C ASN A 44 -7.03 -22.97 -2.39
N THR A 45 -6.26 -21.95 -2.78
CA THR A 45 -6.31 -20.60 -2.20
C THR A 45 -7.36 -19.74 -2.92
N THR A 46 -7.68 -18.59 -2.32
CA THR A 46 -8.60 -17.59 -2.90
C THR A 46 -7.92 -16.62 -3.86
N TRP A 47 -6.65 -16.83 -4.20
CA TRP A 47 -5.85 -15.93 -5.02
C TRP A 47 -4.93 -16.68 -5.98
N LYS A 48 -4.43 -15.97 -7.00
CA LYS A 48 -3.50 -16.51 -7.99
C LYS A 48 -2.18 -15.79 -7.93
N ALA A 49 -1.12 -16.58 -8.03
CA ALA A 49 0.25 -16.11 -8.06
C ALA A 49 0.79 -16.04 -9.48
N GLY A 50 1.74 -15.15 -9.71
CA GLY A 50 2.47 -15.02 -10.96
C GLY A 50 3.69 -14.12 -10.77
N ARG A 51 4.51 -14.04 -11.81
CA ARG A 51 5.76 -13.28 -11.74
C ARG A 51 5.46 -11.78 -11.85
N ASN A 52 5.81 -11.02 -10.81
CA ASN A 52 5.79 -9.55 -10.82
C ASN A 52 7.21 -9.00 -10.83
N PHE A 53 8.14 -9.60 -10.09
CA PHE A 53 9.50 -9.10 -9.99
C PHE A 53 10.50 -10.10 -10.56
N ASP A 54 11.64 -9.58 -11.03
CA ASP A 54 12.79 -10.39 -11.40
C ASP A 54 13.49 -10.93 -10.13
N ASP A 55 14.18 -12.06 -10.27
CA ASP A 55 14.79 -12.78 -9.13
C ASP A 55 15.87 -11.98 -8.37
N ASN A 56 16.39 -10.91 -8.98
CA ASN A 56 17.46 -10.07 -8.42
C ASN A 56 16.97 -8.77 -7.77
N ILE A 57 15.65 -8.58 -7.59
CA ILE A 57 15.14 -7.35 -6.99
C ILE A 57 15.44 -7.29 -5.49
N ASN A 58 15.73 -6.09 -4.99
CA ASN A 58 15.83 -5.82 -3.56
C ASN A 58 14.51 -5.24 -3.04
N TYR A 59 13.77 -6.02 -2.26
CA TYR A 59 12.48 -5.59 -1.71
C TYR A 59 12.59 -4.48 -0.66
N ASN A 60 13.78 -4.19 -0.12
CA ASN A 60 13.96 -3.11 0.86
C ASN A 60 13.61 -1.72 0.29
N GLY A 61 13.78 -1.52 -1.03
CA GLY A 61 13.34 -0.30 -1.72
C GLY A 61 11.83 -0.21 -1.91
N LEU A 62 11.11 -1.32 -1.73
CA LEU A 62 9.66 -1.42 -1.90
C LEU A 62 8.91 -1.40 -0.56
N LEU A 63 9.58 -1.85 0.51
CA LEU A 63 9.01 -2.02 1.85
C LEU A 63 9.56 -0.95 2.80
N GLY A 64 8.84 0.17 2.86
CA GLY A 64 9.24 1.37 3.60
C GLY A 64 8.59 1.54 4.96
N LEU A 65 7.65 0.71 5.37
CA LEU A 65 6.98 0.94 6.64
C LEU A 65 7.81 0.38 7.79
N LYS A 66 8.09 1.24 8.77
CA LYS A 66 8.66 0.84 10.04
C LYS A 66 7.53 0.69 11.06
N MET A 67 7.62 -0.28 11.97
CA MET A 67 6.67 -0.40 13.07
C MET A 67 7.21 0.37 14.28
N LEU A 68 6.50 1.40 14.75
CA LEU A 68 6.84 2.03 16.02
C LEU A 68 6.43 1.12 17.19
N PRO A 69 7.19 1.11 18.29
CA PRO A 69 6.59 0.91 19.59
C PRO A 69 5.56 2.03 19.81
N LYS A 70 4.31 1.68 20.18
CA LYS A 70 3.15 2.58 20.36
C LYS A 70 3.38 3.86 21.19
N SER A 71 4.51 4.00 21.87
CA SER A 71 4.79 5.03 22.87
C SER A 71 5.52 6.28 22.37
N MET A 72 5.72 6.47 21.04
CA MET A 72 6.50 7.62 20.53
C MET A 72 5.70 8.71 19.80
N ILE A 73 4.53 8.38 19.23
CA ILE A 73 3.60 9.35 18.63
C ILE A 73 2.19 8.97 19.07
N GLU A 74 1.60 9.76 19.96
CA GLU A 74 0.24 9.51 20.46
C GLU A 74 -0.77 10.25 19.58
N LEU A 75 -1.28 9.55 18.56
CA LEU A 75 -2.52 9.99 17.91
C LEU A 75 -3.72 9.51 18.73
N PRO A 76 -4.78 10.33 18.87
CA PRO A 76 -6.00 9.91 19.53
C PRO A 76 -6.65 8.75 18.76
N LEU A 77 -7.43 7.93 19.48
CA LEU A 77 -8.28 6.90 18.87
C LEU A 77 -9.62 7.52 18.47
N MET A 78 -9.98 7.43 17.20
CA MET A 78 -11.30 7.82 16.71
C MET A 78 -12.23 6.61 16.78
N VAL A 79 -13.30 6.73 17.58
CA VAL A 79 -14.34 5.71 17.70
C VAL A 79 -15.66 6.34 17.25
N HIS A 80 -16.35 5.68 16.34
CA HIS A 80 -17.71 6.02 15.94
C HIS A 80 -18.69 5.36 16.91
N ASP A 81 -19.42 6.17 17.68
CA ASP A 81 -20.49 5.69 18.56
C ASP A 81 -21.75 5.33 17.75
N ASN A 82 -22.57 4.45 18.31
CA ASN A 82 -23.89 4.06 17.77
C ASN A 82 -23.83 3.63 16.29
N ILE A 83 -22.86 2.76 15.94
CA ILE A 83 -22.79 2.19 14.59
C ILE A 83 -24.04 1.37 14.34
N ASP A 84 -24.81 1.79 13.35
CA ASP A 84 -25.85 0.97 12.74
C ASP A 84 -25.20 0.00 11.76
N ILE A 85 -24.95 -1.22 12.24
CA ILE A 85 -24.29 -2.29 11.45
C ILE A 85 -25.13 -2.65 10.22
N GLU A 86 -26.46 -2.55 10.30
CA GLU A 86 -27.35 -2.85 9.17
C GLU A 86 -27.21 -1.83 8.03
N SER A 87 -26.70 -0.63 8.32
CA SER A 87 -26.41 0.40 7.31
C SER A 87 -25.12 0.15 6.53
N ILE A 88 -24.25 -0.76 6.97
CA ILE A 88 -22.98 -1.07 6.30
C ILE A 88 -23.28 -2.02 5.12
N PRO A 89 -23.06 -1.60 3.86
CA PRO A 89 -23.34 -2.45 2.72
C PRO A 89 -22.34 -3.61 2.64
N GLU A 90 -22.75 -4.73 2.03
CA GLU A 90 -21.88 -5.89 1.81
C GLU A 90 -20.63 -5.55 0.99
N SER A 91 -20.75 -4.60 0.05
CA SER A 91 -19.64 -4.07 -0.72
C SER A 91 -19.66 -2.55 -0.80
N PHE A 92 -18.48 -1.96 -0.84
CA PHE A 92 -18.28 -0.53 -0.93
C PHE A 92 -17.03 -0.22 -1.72
N ASP A 93 -17.09 0.81 -2.55
CA ASP A 93 -15.96 1.30 -3.34
C ASP A 93 -15.99 2.83 -3.36
N SER A 94 -14.99 3.45 -2.72
CA SER A 94 -14.90 4.91 -2.61
C SER A 94 -14.91 5.59 -3.98
N ARG A 95 -14.37 4.94 -5.02
CA ARG A 95 -14.35 5.47 -6.40
C ARG A 95 -15.75 5.61 -6.97
N LYS A 96 -16.67 4.72 -6.58
CA LYS A 96 -18.08 4.78 -6.99
C LYS A 96 -18.84 5.84 -6.21
N LYS A 97 -18.63 5.91 -4.89
CA LYS A 97 -19.34 6.87 -4.03
C LYS A 97 -18.94 8.32 -4.32
N TRP A 98 -17.65 8.57 -4.49
CA TRP A 98 -17.10 9.90 -4.76
C TRP A 98 -16.45 9.96 -6.14
N SER A 99 -17.22 9.62 -7.17
CA SER A 99 -16.75 9.55 -8.57
C SER A 99 -16.23 10.88 -9.13
N LYS A 100 -16.55 12.01 -8.49
CA LYS A 100 -15.97 13.33 -8.82
C LYS A 100 -14.53 13.48 -8.35
N CYS A 101 -14.06 12.68 -7.39
CA CYS A 101 -12.73 12.76 -6.82
C CYS A 101 -11.75 11.86 -7.57
N ARG A 102 -10.97 12.45 -8.47
CA ARG A 102 -10.05 11.72 -9.36
C ARG A 102 -8.90 11.06 -8.61
N SER A 103 -8.47 11.65 -7.49
CA SER A 103 -7.43 11.12 -6.59
C SER A 103 -7.73 9.70 -6.10
N ILE A 104 -9.00 9.34 -5.89
CA ILE A 104 -9.39 8.03 -5.35
C ILE A 104 -9.00 6.89 -6.33
N SER A 105 -9.04 7.17 -7.62
CA SER A 105 -8.70 6.22 -8.69
C SER A 105 -7.23 6.27 -9.10
N LYS A 106 -6.44 7.22 -8.58
CA LYS A 106 -5.01 7.34 -8.90
C LYS A 106 -4.24 6.20 -8.21
N ILE A 107 -3.34 5.57 -8.95
CA ILE A 107 -2.33 4.64 -8.41
C ILE A 107 -0.97 5.31 -8.51
N SER A 108 -0.26 5.31 -7.39
CA SER A 108 1.05 5.94 -7.25
C SER A 108 2.18 4.93 -7.50
N ASP A 109 3.38 5.42 -7.79
CA ASP A 109 4.59 4.61 -7.92
C ASP A 109 5.68 5.23 -7.05
N GLN A 110 6.19 4.44 -6.11
CA GLN A 110 7.24 4.83 -5.17
C GLN A 110 8.66 4.73 -5.75
N GLY A 111 8.82 4.14 -6.93
CA GLY A 111 10.13 3.85 -7.50
C GLY A 111 10.96 2.94 -6.58
N GLY A 112 12.28 3.11 -6.59
CA GLY A 112 13.22 2.37 -5.72
C GLY A 112 13.34 2.93 -4.29
N CYS A 113 12.29 3.55 -3.77
CA CYS A 113 12.28 4.27 -2.49
C CYS A 113 11.25 3.68 -1.54
N GLY A 114 11.63 3.40 -0.29
CA GLY A 114 10.74 2.97 0.79
C GLY A 114 9.85 4.11 1.31
N SER A 115 9.16 4.84 0.42
CA SER A 115 8.29 5.98 0.72
C SER A 115 6.81 5.59 0.84
N CYS A 116 6.47 4.29 0.89
CA CYS A 116 5.09 3.82 0.99
C CYS A 116 4.30 4.46 2.16
N TRP A 117 4.95 4.71 3.29
CA TRP A 117 4.38 5.39 4.46
C TRP A 117 3.94 6.82 4.13
N ALA A 118 4.69 7.53 3.29
CA ALA A 118 4.39 8.87 2.83
C ALA A 118 3.33 8.85 1.72
N ILE A 119 3.50 8.00 0.71
CA ILE A 119 2.59 7.88 -0.45
C ILE A 119 1.18 7.53 0.00
N SER A 120 1.03 6.45 0.76
CA SER A 120 -0.29 6.02 1.24
C SER A 120 -0.97 7.08 2.11
N SER A 121 -0.21 7.89 2.85
CA SER A 121 -0.73 8.99 3.65
C SER A 121 -1.19 10.16 2.78
N VAL A 122 -0.37 10.63 1.84
CA VAL A 122 -0.74 11.78 0.99
C VAL A 122 -1.82 11.45 -0.03
N ASP A 123 -1.89 10.21 -0.51
CA ASP A 123 -2.98 9.74 -1.36
C ASP A 123 -4.32 9.82 -0.61
N VAL A 124 -4.35 9.35 0.65
CA VAL A 124 -5.53 9.48 1.53
C VAL A 124 -5.84 10.93 1.84
N ILE A 125 -4.85 11.77 2.12
CA ILE A 125 -5.09 13.20 2.39
C ILE A 125 -5.71 13.86 1.14
N SER A 126 -5.17 13.60 -0.05
CA SER A 126 -5.68 14.14 -1.32
C SER A 126 -7.12 13.70 -1.59
N ASP A 127 -7.44 12.43 -1.34
CA ASP A 127 -8.82 11.92 -1.42
C ASP A 127 -9.74 12.69 -0.49
N ARG A 128 -9.33 12.85 0.77
CA ARG A 128 -10.16 13.42 1.82
C ARG A 128 -10.37 14.92 1.64
N ILE A 129 -9.38 15.65 1.13
CA ILE A 129 -9.56 17.05 0.72
C ILE A 129 -10.64 17.15 -0.36
N CYS A 130 -10.59 16.30 -1.37
CA CYS A 130 -11.60 16.28 -2.41
C CYS A 130 -12.99 15.89 -1.88
N ILE A 131 -13.07 14.85 -1.05
CA ILE A 131 -14.34 14.39 -0.47
C ILE A 131 -14.97 15.47 0.41
N ALA A 132 -14.19 16.07 1.30
CA ALA A 132 -14.67 17.09 2.23
C ALA A 132 -15.10 18.37 1.51
N SER A 133 -14.43 18.72 0.40
CA SER A 133 -14.79 19.85 -0.47
C SER A 133 -15.90 19.51 -1.47
N ASN A 134 -16.51 18.33 -1.38
CA ASN A 134 -17.56 17.86 -2.30
C ASN A 134 -17.13 17.91 -3.79
N GLY A 135 -15.85 17.63 -4.02
CA GLY A 135 -15.24 17.57 -5.34
C GLY A 135 -14.72 18.88 -5.92
N THR A 136 -14.82 20.01 -5.19
CA THR A 136 -14.36 21.31 -5.71
C THR A 136 -12.85 21.48 -5.60
N ASP A 137 -12.22 20.87 -4.60
CA ASP A 137 -10.76 20.77 -4.49
C ASP A 137 -10.30 19.41 -5.00
N GLN A 138 -9.30 19.40 -5.88
CA GLN A 138 -8.77 18.20 -6.52
C GLN A 138 -7.25 18.12 -6.36
N VAL A 139 -6.70 18.81 -5.35
CA VAL A 139 -5.27 18.86 -5.10
C VAL A 139 -4.66 17.47 -4.91
N SER A 140 -3.53 17.21 -5.57
CA SER A 140 -2.61 16.12 -5.21
C SER A 140 -1.61 16.65 -4.20
N ILE A 141 -1.56 16.07 -3.01
CA ILE A 141 -0.60 16.44 -1.97
C ILE A 141 0.77 15.82 -2.27
N SER A 142 1.83 16.60 -2.06
CA SER A 142 3.19 16.23 -2.39
C SER A 142 3.72 15.14 -1.47
N VAL A 143 3.97 13.96 -2.05
CA VAL A 143 4.81 12.92 -1.42
C VAL A 143 6.21 13.48 -1.14
N GLU A 144 6.75 14.28 -2.07
CA GLU A 144 8.11 14.84 -2.00
C GLU A 144 8.30 15.69 -0.76
N ASP A 145 7.37 16.62 -0.50
CA ASP A 145 7.41 17.49 0.68
C ASP A 145 7.37 16.67 1.97
N LEU A 146 6.41 15.76 2.09
CA LEU A 146 6.29 14.92 3.28
C LEU A 146 7.54 14.06 3.50
N MET A 147 7.96 13.31 2.47
CA MET A 147 9.06 12.35 2.54
C MET A 147 10.40 13.04 2.85
N THR A 148 10.63 14.23 2.29
CA THR A 148 11.91 14.93 2.43
C THR A 148 11.94 15.86 3.64
N CYS A 149 10.84 16.52 4.01
CA CYS A 149 10.82 17.56 5.04
C CYS A 149 10.32 17.10 6.42
N CYS A 150 9.74 15.89 6.54
CA CYS A 150 9.41 15.27 7.82
C CYS A 150 10.66 14.71 8.54
N LYS A 151 11.68 15.54 8.77
CA LYS A 151 12.99 15.13 9.35
C LYS A 151 13.08 15.25 10.87
N ASN A 152 12.17 15.98 11.50
CA ASN A 152 12.21 16.25 12.94
C ASN A 152 11.71 15.09 13.80
N GLY A 153 11.26 13.99 13.20
CA GLY A 153 10.93 12.77 13.94
C GLY A 153 11.70 11.54 13.46
N LEU A 154 11.03 10.40 13.46
CA LEU A 154 11.67 9.08 13.39
C LEU A 154 11.78 8.58 11.94
N SER A 155 10.95 9.10 11.05
CA SER A 155 10.96 8.75 9.62
C SER A 155 12.27 9.17 8.94
N LYS A 156 12.73 8.33 8.00
CA LYS A 156 14.02 8.44 7.30
C LYS A 156 13.86 8.46 5.77
N GLY A 157 12.78 9.09 5.29
CA GLY A 157 12.49 9.24 3.86
C GLY A 157 12.39 7.89 3.15
N CYS A 158 13.28 7.65 2.17
CA CYS A 158 13.34 6.39 1.41
C CYS A 158 13.79 5.18 2.21
N HIS A 159 14.38 5.36 3.39
CA HIS A 159 14.78 4.26 4.27
C HIS A 159 13.67 3.85 5.24
N GLY A 160 12.48 4.38 5.01
CA GLY A 160 11.25 4.06 5.70
C GLY A 160 10.82 5.08 6.75
N GLY A 161 9.58 4.94 7.20
CA GLY A 161 8.94 5.88 8.10
C GLY A 161 7.62 5.37 8.64
N PHE A 162 6.81 6.30 9.15
CA PHE A 162 5.67 6.01 10.01
C PHE A 162 4.42 6.78 9.58
N MET A 163 3.29 6.08 9.44
CA MET A 163 2.03 6.66 8.96
C MET A 163 1.49 7.70 9.94
N GLU A 164 1.58 7.42 11.24
CA GLU A 164 1.18 8.36 12.29
C GLU A 164 1.97 9.67 12.27
N GLU A 165 3.26 9.61 11.96
CA GLU A 165 4.11 10.79 11.84
C GLU A 165 3.69 11.63 10.63
N ALA A 166 3.32 10.98 9.52
CA ALA A 166 2.83 11.67 8.33
C ALA A 166 1.57 12.50 8.62
N PHE A 167 0.57 11.91 9.28
CA PHE A 167 -0.65 12.64 9.63
C PHE A 167 -0.41 13.67 10.73
N TYR A 168 0.48 13.41 11.69
CA TYR A 168 0.90 14.42 12.66
C TYR A 168 1.56 15.62 11.97
N TYR A 169 2.47 15.38 11.01
CA TYR A 169 3.13 16.42 10.24
C TYR A 169 2.12 17.24 9.42
N TYR A 170 1.16 16.58 8.77
CA TYR A 170 0.08 17.23 8.03
C TYR A 170 -0.75 18.19 8.90
N VAL A 171 -1.04 17.83 10.15
CA VAL A 171 -1.77 18.72 11.08
C VAL A 171 -0.92 19.90 11.55
N ASN A 172 0.35 19.67 11.89
CA ASN A 172 1.18 20.67 12.58
C ASN A 172 1.99 21.57 11.65
N HIS A 173 2.38 21.08 10.48
CA HIS A 173 3.28 21.78 9.54
C HIS A 173 2.63 21.98 8.17
N GLY A 174 1.62 21.17 7.83
CA GLY A 174 0.98 21.18 6.52
C GLY A 174 1.87 20.63 5.41
N LEU A 175 1.26 20.37 4.25
CA LEU A 175 1.93 19.81 3.08
C LEU A 175 1.57 20.60 1.82
N VAL A 176 2.54 20.82 0.95
CA VAL A 176 2.30 21.47 -0.34
C VAL A 176 1.71 20.49 -1.36
N SER A 177 1.20 21.01 -2.46
CA SER A 177 0.74 20.23 -3.60
C SER A 177 1.90 19.62 -4.39
N GLY A 178 1.68 18.48 -5.04
CA GLY A 178 2.70 17.80 -5.83
C GLY A 178 2.18 16.55 -6.53
N GLY A 179 2.40 16.47 -7.84
CA GLY A 179 2.01 15.33 -8.66
C GLY A 179 3.07 14.23 -8.75
N ALA A 180 2.87 13.35 -9.73
CA ALA A 180 3.78 12.25 -10.01
C ALA A 180 5.13 12.73 -10.59
N TYR A 181 6.08 11.80 -10.68
CA TYR A 181 7.37 12.05 -11.33
C TYR A 181 7.22 12.64 -12.73
N ASN A 182 8.04 13.66 -13.01
CA ASN A 182 8.08 14.39 -14.28
C ASN A 182 6.73 15.02 -14.68
N SER A 183 5.83 15.23 -13.72
CA SER A 183 4.62 16.03 -13.92
C SER A 183 4.90 17.51 -13.61
N ASN A 184 4.10 18.40 -14.19
CA ASN A 184 4.06 19.82 -13.84
C ASN A 184 2.90 20.11 -12.86
N GLU A 185 2.45 19.11 -12.10
CA GLU A 185 1.31 19.25 -11.19
C GLU A 185 1.80 19.66 -9.79
N GLY A 186 1.29 20.80 -9.31
CA GLY A 186 1.57 21.32 -7.97
C GLY A 186 2.94 21.96 -7.78
N CYS A 187 3.21 22.29 -6.52
CA CYS A 187 4.42 22.94 -6.02
C CYS A 187 5.65 22.03 -6.10
N GLN A 188 5.54 20.79 -5.61
CA GLN A 188 6.64 19.82 -5.54
C GLN A 188 6.23 18.44 -6.06
N PRO A 189 6.31 18.20 -7.38
CA PRO A 189 6.18 16.86 -7.96
C PRO A 189 7.23 15.90 -7.40
N TYR A 190 6.90 14.61 -7.38
CA TYR A 190 7.80 13.56 -6.91
C TYR A 190 9.10 13.52 -7.73
N GLN A 191 10.26 13.42 -7.09
CA GLN A 191 11.55 13.47 -7.79
C GLN A 191 12.12 12.10 -8.15
N ILE A 192 11.59 11.04 -7.55
CA ILE A 192 12.11 9.68 -7.75
C ILE A 192 11.40 9.05 -8.97
N PRO A 193 12.17 8.58 -9.98
CA PRO A 193 11.58 8.00 -11.17
C PRO A 193 10.86 6.68 -10.84
N PRO A 194 9.75 6.39 -11.55
CA PRO A 194 9.08 5.10 -11.46
C PRO A 194 10.02 4.01 -12.00
N CYS A 195 9.89 2.80 -11.48
CA CYS A 195 10.66 1.65 -11.92
C CYS A 195 9.77 0.42 -12.08
N GLU A 196 10.32 -0.63 -12.66
CA GLU A 196 9.55 -1.78 -13.06
C GLU A 196 9.23 -2.70 -11.87
N HIS A 197 7.95 -2.80 -11.55
CA HIS A 197 7.37 -3.69 -10.53
C HIS A 197 6.62 -4.88 -11.16
N HIS A 198 6.75 -5.02 -12.49
CA HIS A 198 6.16 -6.08 -13.29
C HIS A 198 7.15 -6.56 -14.35
N THR A 199 7.53 -7.84 -14.38
CA THR A 199 8.61 -8.36 -15.26
C THR A 199 8.43 -8.10 -16.75
N ASN A 200 7.21 -7.81 -17.20
CA ASN A 200 6.94 -7.29 -18.53
C ASN A 200 6.41 -5.86 -18.43
N GLY A 201 7.29 -4.87 -18.60
CA GLY A 201 6.85 -3.49 -18.69
C GLY A 201 7.84 -2.59 -19.41
N THR A 202 7.49 -1.32 -19.53
CA THR A 202 8.22 -0.31 -20.31
C THR A 202 9.12 0.56 -19.45
N ARG A 203 9.15 0.36 -18.13
CA ARG A 203 9.94 1.15 -17.19
C ARG A 203 11.33 0.56 -17.03
N PRO A 204 12.32 1.36 -16.60
CA PRO A 204 13.62 0.80 -16.22
C PRO A 204 13.48 -0.13 -15.01
N PRO A 205 14.34 -1.16 -14.88
CA PRO A 205 14.37 -2.01 -13.69
C PRO A 205 14.53 -1.20 -12.41
N CYS A 206 13.93 -1.66 -11.31
CA CYS A 206 14.13 -1.03 -10.03
C CYS A 206 15.60 -1.12 -9.58
N PRO A 207 16.17 -0.05 -9.00
CA PRO A 207 17.50 -0.09 -8.43
C PRO A 207 17.64 -1.19 -7.39
N VAL A 208 18.82 -1.83 -7.36
CA VAL A 208 19.16 -2.84 -6.35
C VAL A 208 19.31 -2.21 -4.97
N ASP A 209 19.80 -0.98 -4.90
CA ASP A 209 19.92 -0.25 -3.65
C ASP A 209 18.75 0.73 -3.48
N VAL A 210 18.37 0.97 -2.22
CA VAL A 210 17.40 2.00 -1.87
C VAL A 210 17.93 3.36 -2.37
N VAL A 211 17.13 4.08 -3.15
CA VAL A 211 17.54 5.39 -3.65
C VAL A 211 17.70 6.39 -2.49
N PRO A 212 18.69 7.30 -2.55
CA PRO A 212 18.87 8.29 -1.50
C PRO A 212 17.66 9.22 -1.43
N THR A 213 17.23 9.56 -0.20
CA THR A 213 16.19 10.56 0.03
C THR A 213 16.65 11.91 -0.52
N PRO A 214 15.91 12.56 -1.43
CA PRO A 214 16.20 13.92 -1.88
C PRO A 214 16.27 14.92 -0.70
N PRO A 215 16.97 16.06 -0.87
CA PRO A 215 17.01 17.08 0.17
C PRO A 215 15.62 17.72 0.34
N CYS A 216 15.28 18.10 1.57
CA CYS A 216 14.11 18.95 1.83
C CYS A 216 14.36 20.33 1.22
N LEU A 217 13.51 20.73 0.28
CA LEU A 217 13.50 22.06 -0.29
C LEU A 217 12.21 22.73 0.12
N GLN A 218 12.27 23.86 0.84
CA GLN A 218 11.08 24.63 1.18
C GLN A 218 10.77 25.66 0.07
N GLN A 219 10.68 25.15 -1.16
CA GLN A 219 10.51 25.95 -2.37
C GLN A 219 9.74 25.14 -3.42
N CYS A 220 8.80 25.80 -4.10
CA CYS A 220 8.12 25.23 -5.26
C CYS A 220 9.00 25.24 -6.50
N ARG A 221 8.68 24.35 -7.45
CA ARG A 221 9.32 24.33 -8.78
C ARG A 221 9.19 25.67 -9.51
N ASP A 222 10.14 25.94 -10.40
CA ASP A 222 10.10 27.11 -11.26
C ASP A 222 8.83 27.14 -12.13
N GLY A 223 8.27 28.34 -12.29
CA GLY A 223 7.03 28.55 -13.04
C GLY A 223 5.74 28.17 -12.30
N TYR A 224 5.81 27.73 -11.03
CA TYR A 224 4.65 27.62 -10.17
C TYR A 224 4.41 28.95 -9.43
N ASN A 225 3.19 29.50 -9.54
CA ASN A 225 2.90 30.89 -9.14
C ASN A 225 2.57 31.08 -7.65
N VAL A 226 2.47 30.00 -6.87
CA VAL A 226 2.19 30.04 -5.44
C VAL A 226 3.49 29.75 -4.68
N SER A 227 3.79 30.52 -3.63
CA SER A 227 4.94 30.24 -2.79
C SER A 227 4.73 28.96 -1.97
N TYR A 228 5.83 28.32 -1.56
CA TYR A 228 5.78 27.10 -0.75
C TYR A 228 4.88 27.24 0.48
N GLU A 229 5.04 28.32 1.27
CA GLU A 229 4.23 28.57 2.46
C GLU A 229 2.73 28.79 2.15
N ASN A 230 2.41 29.44 1.04
CA ASN A 230 1.02 29.71 0.66
C ASN A 230 0.34 28.49 0.00
N ASP A 231 1.11 27.49 -0.43
CA ASP A 231 0.60 26.25 -1.01
C ASP A 231 0.39 25.15 0.05
N LYS A 232 0.65 25.42 1.32
CA LYS A 232 0.48 24.46 2.42
C LYS A 232 -0.99 24.18 2.70
N HIS A 233 -1.34 22.90 2.70
CA HIS A 233 -2.63 22.36 3.10
C HIS A 233 -2.49 21.70 4.46
N TYR A 234 -3.45 21.92 5.36
CA TYR A 234 -3.37 21.48 6.75
C TYR A 234 -4.45 20.49 7.12
N GLY A 235 -4.12 19.56 8.01
CA GLY A 235 -5.09 18.70 8.67
C GLY A 235 -5.74 19.41 9.85
N SER A 236 -7.03 19.16 10.07
CA SER A 236 -7.72 19.55 11.30
C SER A 236 -7.51 18.53 12.42
N LYS A 237 -7.39 17.24 12.08
CA LYS A 237 -7.18 16.12 13.01
C LYS A 237 -6.37 15.00 12.36
N ALA A 238 -5.67 14.25 13.19
CA ALA A 238 -5.00 12.98 12.89
C ALA A 238 -5.37 11.96 13.97
N TYR A 239 -5.61 10.71 13.62
CA TYR A 239 -6.08 9.69 14.56
C TYR A 239 -5.83 8.25 14.08
N TYR A 240 -5.76 7.33 15.04
CA TYR A 240 -5.89 5.90 14.79
C TYR A 240 -7.37 5.50 14.73
N LEU A 241 -7.65 4.41 14.02
CA LEU A 241 -8.89 3.65 14.17
C LEU A 241 -8.67 2.41 15.03
N PRO A 242 -9.68 1.96 15.77
CA PRO A 242 -9.60 0.70 16.50
C PRO A 242 -9.49 -0.47 15.52
N ASN A 243 -8.84 -1.55 15.97
CA ASN A 243 -8.82 -2.83 15.27
C ASN A 243 -10.21 -3.49 15.33
N ASN A 244 -11.13 -2.95 14.54
CA ASN A 244 -12.51 -3.37 14.42
C ASN A 244 -13.00 -3.07 13.00
N VAL A 245 -13.53 -4.09 12.34
CA VAL A 245 -13.93 -4.03 10.93
C VAL A 245 -15.00 -2.97 10.71
N GLU A 246 -16.02 -2.93 11.55
CA GLU A 246 -17.15 -2.00 11.39
C GLU A 246 -16.71 -0.54 11.57
N GLN A 247 -15.80 -0.27 12.51
CA GLN A 247 -15.22 1.06 12.73
C GLN A 247 -14.42 1.54 11.51
N ILE A 248 -13.61 0.65 10.91
CA ILE A 248 -12.86 0.95 9.68
C ILE A 248 -13.84 1.19 8.51
N GLN A 249 -14.86 0.34 8.35
CA GLN A 249 -15.88 0.49 7.30
C GLN A 249 -16.63 1.82 7.42
N ILE A 250 -17.11 2.16 8.62
CA ILE A 250 -17.85 3.41 8.87
C ILE A 250 -16.96 4.63 8.63
N GLU A 251 -15.70 4.60 9.06
CA GLU A 251 -14.77 5.69 8.78
C GLU A 251 -14.60 5.89 7.27
N ILE A 252 -14.37 4.80 6.52
CA ILE A 252 -14.25 4.86 5.06
C ILE A 252 -15.54 5.37 4.42
N MET A 253 -16.72 4.91 4.87
CA MET A 253 -18.01 5.34 4.34
C MET A 253 -18.31 6.83 4.59
N LYS A 254 -17.90 7.37 5.73
CA LYS A 254 -18.18 8.76 6.12
C LYS A 254 -17.17 9.72 5.51
N ASN A 255 -15.89 9.38 5.63
CA ASN A 255 -14.80 10.34 5.43
C ASN A 255 -13.88 9.97 4.25
N GLY A 256 -14.05 8.79 3.65
CA GLY A 256 -13.23 8.33 2.53
C GLY A 256 -12.06 7.42 2.95
N PRO A 257 -11.20 7.06 1.99
CA PRO A 257 -10.10 6.11 2.18
C PRO A 257 -9.24 6.35 3.42
N VAL A 258 -8.58 5.29 3.89
CA VAL A 258 -7.72 5.29 5.08
C VAL A 258 -6.36 4.66 4.76
N THR A 259 -5.34 5.03 5.53
CA THR A 259 -4.00 4.47 5.39
C THR A 259 -3.86 3.30 6.36
N ALA A 260 -3.35 2.16 5.90
CA ALA A 260 -3.17 0.97 6.74
C ALA A 260 -1.80 0.33 6.53
N ALA A 261 -1.27 -0.23 7.62
CA ALA A 261 -0.08 -1.08 7.61
C ALA A 261 -0.47 -2.54 7.44
N PHE A 262 0.33 -3.31 6.70
CA PHE A 262 0.30 -4.76 6.80
C PHE A 262 1.70 -5.35 6.66
N LYS A 263 1.86 -6.59 7.12
CA LYS A 263 3.09 -7.36 6.93
C LYS A 263 3.12 -7.99 5.55
N VAL A 264 4.20 -7.76 4.83
CA VAL A 264 4.46 -8.41 3.55
C VAL A 264 5.20 -9.71 3.81
N TYR A 265 4.61 -10.81 3.36
CA TYR A 265 5.28 -12.09 3.26
C TYR A 265 5.79 -12.28 1.83
N ASN A 266 6.83 -13.09 1.64
CA ASN A 266 7.45 -13.25 0.32
C ASN A 266 6.48 -13.75 -0.77
N ASP A 267 5.43 -14.48 -0.40
CA ASP A 267 4.38 -14.92 -1.32
C ASP A 267 3.53 -13.77 -1.90
N PHE A 268 3.33 -12.67 -1.15
CA PHE A 268 2.58 -11.50 -1.61
C PHE A 268 3.23 -10.83 -2.81
N LEU A 269 4.57 -10.92 -2.91
CA LEU A 269 5.32 -10.37 -4.04
C LEU A 269 4.90 -10.99 -5.37
N HIS A 270 4.32 -12.19 -5.32
CA HIS A 270 3.78 -12.92 -6.46
C HIS A 270 2.28 -12.70 -6.68
N TYR A 271 1.60 -11.85 -5.92
CA TYR A 271 0.16 -11.64 -6.06
C TYR A 271 -0.22 -11.12 -7.47
N LYS A 272 -1.22 -11.76 -8.09
CA LYS A 272 -1.81 -11.30 -9.37
C LYS A 272 -3.28 -10.96 -9.24
N SER A 273 -4.08 -11.81 -8.61
CA SER A 273 -5.53 -11.60 -8.52
C SER A 273 -6.17 -12.43 -7.41
N GLY A 274 -7.44 -12.15 -7.13
CA GLY A 274 -8.22 -12.81 -6.07
C GLY A 274 -8.00 -12.17 -4.69
N ILE A 275 -8.36 -12.87 -3.62
CA ILE A 275 -8.28 -12.37 -2.24
C ILE A 275 -7.04 -12.97 -1.59
N TYR A 276 -6.03 -12.14 -1.35
CA TYR A 276 -4.77 -12.56 -0.74
C TYR A 276 -4.99 -13.08 0.69
N GLN A 277 -4.31 -14.18 0.96
CA GLN A 277 -4.25 -14.90 2.23
C GLN A 277 -2.85 -15.51 2.28
N HIS A 278 -2.03 -15.12 3.26
CA HIS A 278 -0.63 -15.55 3.32
C HIS A 278 -0.52 -17.07 3.50
N VAL A 279 0.33 -17.70 2.70
CA VAL A 279 0.70 -19.12 2.76
C VAL A 279 2.20 -19.29 2.98
N SER A 280 2.96 -18.21 3.19
CA SER A 280 4.36 -18.23 3.62
C SER A 280 4.55 -17.76 5.06
N LYS A 281 5.68 -18.14 5.67
CA LYS A 281 6.15 -17.65 6.98
C LYS A 281 7.29 -16.64 6.89
N VAL A 282 7.87 -16.44 5.71
CA VAL A 282 9.00 -15.51 5.48
C VAL A 282 8.47 -14.07 5.46
N ASP A 283 8.71 -13.34 6.55
CA ASP A 283 8.34 -11.93 6.75
C ASP A 283 9.40 -11.03 6.08
N GLU A 284 8.98 -10.28 5.05
CA GLU A 284 9.83 -9.34 4.30
C GLU A 284 9.81 -7.93 4.91
N GLY A 285 8.88 -7.66 5.83
CA GLY A 285 8.75 -6.38 6.52
C GLY A 285 7.37 -5.74 6.42
N GLY A 286 7.29 -4.47 6.81
CA GLY A 286 6.06 -3.70 6.79
C GLY A 286 5.87 -2.93 5.48
N HIS A 287 4.62 -2.86 5.01
CA HIS A 287 4.21 -1.99 3.92
C HIS A 287 2.97 -1.18 4.29
N ALA A 288 2.88 0.04 3.75
CA ALA A 288 1.75 0.94 3.99
C ALA A 288 0.96 1.11 2.70
N ILE A 289 -0.36 0.94 2.79
CA ILE A 289 -1.28 0.97 1.66
C ILE A 289 -2.48 1.86 1.96
N ARG A 290 -3.29 2.11 0.94
CA ARG A 290 -4.57 2.82 1.07
C ARG A 290 -5.73 1.83 0.95
N ILE A 291 -6.57 1.72 1.97
CA ILE A 291 -7.84 0.97 1.92
C ILE A 291 -8.93 1.92 1.44
N LEU A 292 -9.62 1.57 0.36
CA LEU A 292 -10.66 2.40 -0.26
C LEU A 292 -12.02 1.71 -0.40
N GLY A 293 -12.15 0.49 0.09
CA GLY A 293 -13.41 -0.25 -0.01
C GLY A 293 -13.32 -1.67 0.53
N TRP A 294 -14.39 -2.42 0.34
CA TRP A 294 -14.50 -3.83 0.72
C TRP A 294 -15.55 -4.52 -0.13
N GLY A 295 -15.61 -5.85 -0.01
CA GLY A 295 -16.68 -6.64 -0.56
C GLY A 295 -16.65 -8.07 -0.02
N VAL A 296 -17.40 -8.91 -0.72
CA VAL A 296 -17.40 -10.37 -0.57
C VAL A 296 -17.28 -10.97 -1.97
N ASP A 297 -16.44 -11.98 -2.14
CA ASP A 297 -16.29 -12.73 -3.38
C ASP A 297 -16.36 -14.23 -3.06
N ASN A 298 -17.35 -14.94 -3.63
CA ASN A 298 -17.63 -16.35 -3.32
C ASN A 298 -17.64 -16.66 -1.80
N GLY A 299 -18.28 -15.80 -1.01
CA GLY A 299 -18.38 -15.94 0.45
C GLY A 299 -17.13 -15.51 1.22
N THR A 300 -16.05 -15.10 0.55
CA THR A 300 -14.82 -14.62 1.21
C THR A 300 -14.83 -13.09 1.30
N PRO A 301 -14.85 -12.51 2.51
CA PRO A 301 -14.81 -11.06 2.69
C PRO A 301 -13.41 -10.50 2.39
N TYR A 302 -13.34 -9.30 1.82
CA TYR A 302 -12.07 -8.65 1.52
C TYR A 302 -12.08 -7.15 1.78
N TRP A 303 -10.88 -6.58 2.00
CA TRP A 303 -10.57 -5.17 1.82
C TRP A 303 -10.09 -4.93 0.39
N LEU A 304 -10.53 -3.82 -0.22
CA LEU A 304 -10.03 -3.32 -1.50
C LEU A 304 -8.96 -2.27 -1.24
N CYS A 305 -7.74 -2.57 -1.67
CA CYS A 305 -6.55 -1.76 -1.38
C CYS A 305 -5.92 -1.25 -2.68
N ALA A 306 -5.40 -0.03 -2.65
CA ALA A 306 -4.52 0.53 -3.66
C ALA A 306 -3.07 0.41 -3.18
N ASN A 307 -2.21 -0.14 -4.05
CA ASN A 307 -0.77 -0.24 -3.81
C ASN A 307 -0.02 0.99 -4.36
N SER A 308 1.27 1.07 -4.08
CA SER A 308 2.18 2.16 -4.51
C SER A 308 3.28 1.67 -5.47
N TRP A 309 3.01 0.59 -6.21
CA TRP A 309 3.94 -0.07 -7.13
C TRP A 309 3.46 0.00 -8.57
N ASN A 310 2.92 1.16 -8.99
CA ASN A 310 2.38 1.41 -10.32
C ASN A 310 1.14 0.58 -10.71
N THR A 311 0.56 0.91 -11.87
CA THR A 311 -0.68 0.30 -12.37
C THR A 311 -0.50 -1.08 -12.97
N ASP A 312 0.73 -1.46 -13.30
CA ASP A 312 1.03 -2.68 -14.04
C ASP A 312 1.41 -3.82 -13.08
N TRP A 313 1.62 -3.49 -11.79
CA TRP A 313 1.69 -4.47 -10.73
C TRP A 313 0.32 -5.15 -10.53
N ALA A 314 0.37 -6.48 -10.49
CA ALA A 314 -0.78 -7.39 -10.45
C ALA A 314 -1.76 -7.21 -11.64
N ASP A 315 -2.79 -8.07 -11.71
CA ASP A 315 -3.74 -8.07 -12.83
C ASP A 315 -4.95 -7.17 -12.57
N MET A 316 -4.86 -6.29 -11.57
CA MET A 316 -5.95 -5.47 -11.09
C MET A 316 -5.66 -3.96 -11.21
N GLY A 317 -4.66 -3.57 -12.00
CA GLY A 317 -4.38 -2.15 -12.26
C GLY A 317 -3.71 -1.45 -11.06
N GLY A 318 -2.82 -2.12 -10.33
CA GLY A 318 -2.19 -1.60 -9.10
C GLY A 318 -3.02 -1.74 -7.82
N TYR A 319 -4.19 -2.36 -7.91
CA TYR A 319 -5.03 -2.69 -6.76
C TYR A 319 -4.81 -4.14 -6.32
N PHE A 320 -5.19 -4.45 -5.09
CA PHE A 320 -5.30 -5.83 -4.61
C PHE A 320 -6.45 -5.99 -3.61
N LYS A 321 -6.82 -7.25 -3.38
CA LYS A 321 -7.76 -7.62 -2.32
C LYS A 321 -7.06 -8.48 -1.29
N ILE A 322 -7.37 -8.30 -0.02
CA ILE A 322 -6.84 -9.07 1.11
C ILE A 322 -7.96 -9.44 2.07
N LEU A 323 -7.86 -10.61 2.70
CA LEU A 323 -8.89 -11.12 3.61
C LEU A 323 -9.22 -10.09 4.71
N ARG A 324 -10.52 -9.83 4.89
CA ARG A 324 -11.06 -8.90 5.90
C ARG A 324 -11.68 -9.67 7.06
N GLY A 325 -11.54 -9.15 8.27
CA GLY A 325 -12.15 -9.65 9.50
C GLY A 325 -11.36 -10.74 10.22
N SER A 326 -10.19 -11.11 9.67
CA SER A 326 -9.21 -11.98 10.34
C SER A 326 -7.97 -11.22 10.80
N ASN A 327 -7.92 -9.90 10.61
CA ASN A 327 -6.70 -9.10 10.76
C ASN A 327 -5.52 -9.71 9.98
N GLU A 328 -5.80 -10.20 8.77
CA GLU A 328 -4.83 -10.86 7.87
C GLU A 328 -3.58 -9.99 7.72
N CYS A 329 -2.40 -10.55 7.98
CA CYS A 329 -1.14 -9.82 7.94
C CYS A 329 -1.12 -8.53 8.79
N GLN A 330 -1.92 -8.47 9.86
CA GLN A 330 -2.10 -7.32 10.74
C GLN A 330 -2.74 -6.07 10.08
N ILE A 331 -3.42 -6.23 8.94
CA ILE A 331 -3.93 -5.09 8.16
C ILE A 331 -4.93 -4.19 8.91
N GLU A 332 -5.63 -4.74 9.90
CA GLU A 332 -6.62 -4.01 10.71
C GLU A 332 -6.00 -3.45 12.01
N SER A 333 -4.72 -3.74 12.27
CA SER A 333 -4.08 -3.42 13.55
C SER A 333 -3.57 -1.99 13.65
N SER A 334 -3.21 -1.38 12.52
CA SER A 334 -2.69 -0.01 12.46
C SER A 334 -3.29 0.68 11.24
N VAL A 335 -4.45 1.28 11.45
CA VAL A 335 -5.16 2.10 10.47
C VAL A 335 -5.16 3.53 10.96
N VAL A 336 -4.63 4.44 10.15
CA VAL A 336 -4.46 5.86 10.45
C VAL A 336 -5.20 6.69 9.41
N ALA A 337 -5.80 7.78 9.87
CA ALA A 337 -6.35 8.77 8.98
C ALA A 337 -6.29 10.17 9.60
N GLY A 338 -6.74 11.14 8.82
CA GLY A 338 -6.94 12.51 9.27
C GLY A 338 -8.09 13.18 8.54
N LEU A 339 -8.51 14.33 9.04
CA LEU A 339 -9.50 15.18 8.37
C LEU A 339 -8.82 16.45 7.87
N PRO A 340 -9.16 16.95 6.68
CA PRO A 340 -8.62 18.21 6.19
C PRO A 340 -9.14 19.40 7.00
N LYS A 341 -8.40 20.51 6.94
CA LYS A 341 -8.85 21.84 7.36
C LYS A 341 -9.14 22.62 6.08
N LEU A 342 -10.41 22.69 5.71
CA LEU A 342 -10.89 23.43 4.53
C LEU A 342 -11.02 24.93 4.80
#